data_AF-A0A534WNQ9-F1
#
_entry.id   AF-A0A534WNQ9-F1
#
_cell.length_a   1.000
_cell.length_b   1.000
_cell.length_c   1.000
_cell.angle_alpha   90.00
_cell.angle_beta   90.00
_cell.angle_gamma   90.00
#
_symmetry.space_group_name_H-M   'P 1'
#
loop_
_entity.id
_entity.type
_entity.pdbx_description
1 polymer ?
#
loop_
_entity_poly.entity_id
_entity_poly.type
_entity_poly.pdbx_seq_one_letter_code
_entity_poly.pdbx_strand_id
1 'polypeptide(L)'
;MIPLLPVARAAEEPRPSVPDDSRLSGEAGDPKSCNYWRHCAIDGFLCSCCGGSQSACPPGTEMSPVTWIGTCRNPSDGKDYIISYNDCCGQSLCLRCKCTRTEGEKPVYLTWRNNDLLWCFGTSSRAVHCSVAVVLGVATKS
;
A
#
# COMPACT_ATOMS: atom_id res chain seq x y z
N MET A 1 -5.20 -26.74 -35.64
CA MET A 1 -5.44 -26.46 -34.21
C MET A 1 -4.16 -25.84 -33.67
N ILE A 2 -4.17 -24.52 -33.46
CA ILE A 2 -2.99 -23.74 -33.09
C ILE A 2 -2.91 -23.75 -31.56
N PRO A 3 -1.79 -24.13 -30.94
CA PRO A 3 -1.67 -24.08 -29.50
C PRO A 3 -1.70 -22.61 -29.07
N LEU A 4 -2.75 -22.23 -28.34
CA LEU A 4 -2.77 -20.99 -27.60
C LEU A 4 -1.82 -21.14 -26.43
N LEU A 5 -0.61 -20.59 -26.56
CA LEU A 5 0.11 -19.83 -25.55
C LEU A 5 1.46 -19.41 -26.15
N PRO A 6 1.66 -18.10 -26.27
CA PRO A 6 2.48 -17.46 -25.28
C PRO A 6 1.59 -16.58 -24.42
N VAL A 7 1.71 -16.68 -23.10
CA VAL A 7 1.37 -15.54 -22.25
C VAL A 7 2.23 -14.41 -22.79
N ALA A 8 1.65 -13.52 -23.58
CA ALA A 8 2.28 -12.25 -23.87
C ALA A 8 2.56 -11.65 -22.49
N ARG A 9 3.84 -11.59 -22.10
CA ARG A 9 4.26 -10.64 -21.07
C ARG A 9 3.80 -9.30 -21.62
N ALA A 10 2.65 -8.82 -21.14
CA ALA A 10 2.16 -7.52 -21.48
C ALA A 10 3.33 -6.56 -21.20
N ALA A 11 3.83 -5.94 -22.25
CA ALA A 11 4.84 -4.91 -22.15
C ALA A 11 4.30 -3.85 -21.20
N GLU A 12 4.90 -3.73 -20.01
CA GLU A 12 4.57 -2.65 -19.08
C GLU A 12 5.27 -1.40 -19.56
N GLU A 13 4.63 -0.59 -20.41
CA GLU A 13 4.79 0.88 -20.49
C GLU A 13 3.51 1.44 -21.16
N PRO A 14 2.85 2.52 -20.67
CA PRO A 14 3.38 3.64 -19.88
C PRO A 14 2.66 3.88 -18.54
N ARG A 15 3.35 4.35 -17.47
CA ARG A 15 2.68 4.90 -16.27
C ARG A 15 2.92 6.41 -16.08
N PRO A 16 2.07 7.27 -16.63
CA PRO A 16 1.89 8.63 -16.14
C PRO A 16 0.40 8.87 -15.81
N SER A 17 -0.01 9.48 -14.70
CA SER A 17 0.71 10.22 -13.67
C SER A 17 -0.09 10.19 -12.36
N VAL A 18 0.53 10.32 -11.19
CA VAL A 18 -0.08 11.13 -10.10
C VAL A 18 0.91 12.27 -9.82
N PRO A 19 0.64 13.47 -10.36
CA PRO A 19 0.68 14.66 -9.52
C PRO A 19 -0.57 15.53 -9.80
N ASP A 20 -1.18 16.19 -8.83
CA ASP A 20 -0.54 17.21 -8.00
C ASP A 20 -0.79 17.01 -6.50
N ASP A 21 0.29 16.94 -5.74
CA ASP A 21 0.30 16.68 -4.29
C ASP A 21 0.18 18.03 -3.57
N SER A 22 -0.78 18.82 -4.06
CA SER A 22 -0.57 20.23 -4.41
C SER A 22 0.22 21.04 -3.38
N ARG A 23 1.53 21.06 -3.67
CA ARG A 23 2.59 21.91 -3.11
C ARG A 23 3.13 21.55 -1.72
N LEU A 24 3.00 20.29 -1.32
CA LEU A 24 3.83 19.54 -0.37
C LEU A 24 4.78 20.32 0.57
N SER A 25 4.69 20.07 1.88
CA SER A 25 5.94 19.91 2.66
C SER A 25 5.77 18.92 3.81
N GLY A 26 6.85 18.16 4.08
CA GLY A 26 6.95 17.07 5.08
C GLY A 26 6.59 15.69 4.51
N GLU A 27 7.48 14.70 4.66
CA GLU A 27 7.62 13.49 3.81
C GLU A 27 6.33 12.87 3.24
N ALA A 28 5.88 13.07 2.00
CA ALA A 28 5.97 14.21 1.09
C ALA A 28 4.52 14.36 0.58
N GLY A 29 3.61 14.77 1.48
CA GLY A 29 2.16 14.89 1.26
C GLY A 29 1.36 14.74 2.54
N ASP A 30 0.02 14.82 2.44
CA ASP A 30 -0.86 14.55 3.59
C ASP A 30 -1.11 13.04 3.74
N PRO A 31 -0.55 12.37 4.76
CA PRO A 31 -0.76 10.93 4.97
C PRO A 31 -2.19 10.56 5.36
N LYS A 32 -3.11 11.52 5.51
CA LYS A 32 -4.55 11.26 5.73
C LYS A 32 -5.36 11.28 4.42
N SER A 33 -4.73 11.59 3.29
CA SER A 33 -5.36 11.58 1.97
C SER A 33 -5.16 10.24 1.26
N CYS A 34 -6.20 9.73 0.58
CA CYS A 34 -6.04 8.56 -0.28
C CYS A 34 -5.09 8.83 -1.47
N ASN A 35 -4.97 10.09 -1.89
CA ASN A 35 -4.09 10.50 -2.99
C ASN A 35 -2.61 10.63 -2.56
N TYR A 36 -2.31 10.47 -1.27
CA TYR A 36 -0.93 10.42 -0.80
C TYR A 36 -0.14 9.35 -1.56
N TRP A 37 1.07 9.69 -2.00
CA TRP A 37 1.81 8.88 -2.96
C TRP A 37 2.11 7.47 -2.44
N ARG A 38 2.35 7.30 -1.12
CA ARG A 38 2.59 5.98 -0.52
C ARG A 38 1.34 5.09 -0.49
N HIS A 39 0.16 5.60 -0.82
CA HIS A 39 -1.10 4.84 -0.79
C HIS A 39 -1.45 4.20 -2.12
N CYS A 40 -0.52 4.10 -3.07
CA CYS A 40 -0.82 3.65 -4.44
C CYS A 40 -1.41 2.23 -4.55
N ALA A 41 -1.30 1.40 -3.52
CA ALA A 41 -1.95 0.09 -3.50
C ALA A 41 -2.58 -0.22 -2.13
N ILE A 42 -2.91 0.80 -1.34
CA ILE A 42 -3.51 0.60 -0.01
C ILE A 42 -4.97 0.18 -0.14
N ASP A 43 -5.42 -0.73 0.72
CA ASP A 43 -6.83 -1.03 0.92
C ASP A 43 -7.14 -1.05 2.42
N GLY A 44 -8.31 -0.54 2.80
CA GLY A 44 -8.75 -0.44 4.19
C GLY A 44 -8.81 1.00 4.73
N PHE A 45 -8.33 1.19 5.97
CA PHE A 45 -8.39 2.47 6.68
C PHE A 45 -6.99 2.98 6.96
N LEU A 46 -6.73 4.28 6.79
CA LEU A 46 -5.41 4.85 7.01
C LEU A 46 -5.11 4.99 8.52
N CYS A 47 -4.04 4.35 9.01
CA CYS A 47 -3.67 4.44 10.43
C CYS A 47 -3.35 5.87 10.92
N SER A 48 -2.96 6.77 10.01
CA SER A 48 -2.77 8.20 10.27
C SER A 48 -4.05 8.92 10.75
N CYS A 49 -5.23 8.33 10.51
CA CYS A 49 -6.53 8.83 10.97
C CYS A 49 -7.02 8.17 12.26
N CYS A 50 -6.26 7.19 12.77
CA CYS A 50 -6.67 6.26 13.83
C CYS A 50 -5.80 6.37 15.09
N GLY A 51 -4.98 7.41 15.21
CA GLY A 51 -4.05 7.59 16.34
C GLY A 51 -2.66 6.95 16.11
N GLY A 52 -2.43 6.39 14.93
CA GLY A 52 -1.10 6.00 14.45
C GLY A 52 -0.52 7.07 13.52
N SER A 53 0.44 6.66 12.69
CA SER A 53 1.03 7.48 11.64
C SER A 53 1.00 6.71 10.30
N GLN A 54 1.60 7.29 9.26
CA GLN A 54 1.83 6.59 7.99
C GLN A 54 2.75 5.38 8.12
N SER A 55 3.49 5.22 9.23
CA SER A 55 4.48 4.14 9.40
C SER A 55 4.48 3.51 10.79
N ALA A 56 3.55 3.89 11.66
CA ALA A 56 3.43 3.35 13.01
C ALA A 56 1.97 3.05 13.34
N CYS A 57 1.74 1.91 13.97
CA CYS A 57 0.41 1.49 14.38
C CYS A 57 -0.14 2.33 15.53
N PRO A 58 -1.47 2.52 15.62
CA PRO A 58 -2.10 3.13 16.78
C PRO A 58 -1.78 2.37 18.09
N PRO A 59 -1.72 3.06 19.24
CA PRO A 59 -1.58 2.41 20.53
C PRO A 59 -2.61 1.31 20.77
N GLY A 60 -2.16 0.16 21.30
CA GLY A 60 -3.02 -1.00 21.57
C GLY A 60 -3.37 -1.84 20.35
N THR A 61 -2.78 -1.56 19.18
CA THR A 61 -2.80 -2.45 18.02
C THR A 61 -1.41 -3.05 17.80
N GLU A 62 -1.35 -4.18 17.11
CA GLU A 62 -0.13 -4.92 16.80
C GLU A 62 0.17 -4.82 15.30
N MET A 63 1.34 -4.35 14.90
CA MET A 63 1.72 -4.32 13.48
C MET A 63 1.95 -5.75 12.98
N SER A 64 1.35 -6.09 11.84
CA SER A 64 1.57 -7.38 11.20
C SER A 64 3.03 -7.54 10.74
N PRO A 65 3.66 -8.70 11.00
CA PRO A 65 5.00 -9.00 10.49
C PRO A 65 5.01 -9.33 8.98
N VAL A 66 3.84 -9.54 8.36
CA VAL A 66 3.72 -9.80 6.92
C VAL A 66 2.87 -8.73 6.24
N THR A 67 3.01 -8.61 4.92
CA THR A 67 2.52 -7.45 4.18
C THR A 67 2.32 -7.77 2.69
N TRP A 68 1.45 -7.01 2.03
CA TRP A 68 1.52 -6.82 0.59
C TRP A 68 2.34 -5.56 0.27
N ILE A 69 2.91 -5.51 -0.93
CA ILE A 69 3.74 -4.39 -1.34
C ILE A 69 3.23 -3.70 -2.60
N GLY A 70 3.43 -2.39 -2.64
CA GLY A 70 3.21 -1.54 -3.80
C GLY A 70 4.52 -0.94 -4.30
N THR A 71 4.54 -0.57 -5.58
CA THR A 71 5.63 0.23 -6.15
C THR A 71 5.04 1.58 -6.55
N CYS A 72 5.29 2.58 -5.71
CA CYS A 72 4.66 3.89 -5.80
C CYS A 72 5.66 4.96 -6.24
N ARG A 73 5.25 5.80 -7.19
CA ARG A 73 6.02 6.95 -7.65
C ARG A 73 5.95 8.06 -6.60
N ASN A 74 7.09 8.50 -6.09
CA ASN A 74 7.19 9.69 -5.27
C ASN A 74 7.28 10.93 -6.20
N PRO A 75 6.30 11.83 -6.16
CA PRO A 75 6.25 13.01 -7.02
C PRO A 75 7.30 14.07 -6.65
N SER A 76 7.86 14.06 -5.43
CA SER A 76 8.86 15.05 -5.01
C SER A 76 10.23 14.86 -5.68
N ASP A 77 10.58 13.62 -6.04
CA ASP A 77 11.87 13.27 -6.64
C ASP A 77 11.75 12.43 -7.92
N GLY A 78 10.53 12.06 -8.32
CA GLY A 78 10.26 11.26 -9.49
C GLY A 78 10.79 9.83 -9.41
N LYS A 79 11.11 9.30 -8.22
CA LYS A 79 11.57 7.91 -8.05
C LYS A 79 10.42 7.00 -7.68
N ASP A 80 10.56 5.73 -8.04
CA ASP A 80 9.64 4.69 -7.58
C ASP A 80 10.17 4.07 -6.28
N TYR A 81 9.29 3.83 -5.32
CA TYR A 81 9.61 3.27 -4.02
C TYR A 81 8.77 2.02 -3.75
N ILE A 82 9.39 1.04 -3.08
CA ILE A 82 8.68 -0.12 -2.55
C ILE A 82 8.04 0.29 -1.23
N ILE A 83 6.72 0.16 -1.16
CA ILE A 83 5.92 0.44 0.03
C ILE A 83 5.40 -0.88 0.60
N SER A 84 5.61 -1.07 1.89
CA SER A 84 5.03 -2.13 2.71
C SER A 84 3.75 -1.64 3.34
N TYR A 85 2.66 -2.34 3.09
CA TYR A 85 1.36 -2.07 3.71
C TYR A 85 1.11 -3.09 4.81
N ASN A 86 1.55 -2.79 6.02
CA ASN A 86 1.32 -3.66 7.17
C ASN A 86 -0.02 -3.30 7.79
N ASP A 87 -0.86 -4.30 8.04
CA ASP A 87 -2.05 -4.09 8.85
C ASP A 87 -1.67 -3.91 10.32
N CYS A 88 -2.38 -3.03 11.00
CA CYS A 88 -2.41 -2.92 12.44
C CYS A 88 -3.61 -3.71 12.96
N CYS A 89 -3.34 -4.63 13.87
CA CYS A 89 -4.22 -5.75 14.19
C CYS A 89 -4.63 -5.73 15.68
N GLY A 90 -5.68 -6.50 16.01
CA GLY A 90 -6.09 -6.75 17.39
C GLY A 90 -7.17 -5.82 17.95
N GLN A 91 -7.69 -4.90 17.13
CA GLN A 91 -8.85 -4.07 17.46
C GLN A 91 -9.90 -4.09 16.35
N SER A 92 -11.11 -3.62 16.64
CA SER A 92 -12.18 -3.44 15.64
C SER A 92 -11.77 -2.42 14.58
N LEU A 93 -12.31 -2.50 13.37
CA LEU A 93 -12.04 -1.56 12.27
C LEU A 93 -12.10 -0.08 12.73
N CYS A 94 -11.14 0.74 12.27
CA CYS A 94 -11.05 2.16 12.61
C CYS A 94 -12.20 3.01 12.05
N LEU A 95 -12.73 2.64 10.87
CA LEU A 95 -13.84 3.33 10.19
C LEU A 95 -13.57 4.82 9.83
N ARG A 96 -12.30 5.23 9.71
CA ARG A 96 -11.90 6.59 9.27
C ARG A 96 -10.96 6.51 8.08
N CYS A 97 -11.05 7.48 7.17
CA CYS A 97 -10.18 7.57 5.99
C CYS A 97 -10.12 6.24 5.23
N LYS A 98 -11.29 5.73 4.80
CA LYS A 98 -11.35 4.54 3.97
C LYS A 98 -10.73 4.85 2.61
N CYS A 99 -9.75 4.05 2.19
CA CYS A 99 -9.09 4.19 0.90
C CYS A 99 -8.97 2.81 0.25
N THR A 100 -9.18 2.77 -1.06
CA THR A 100 -8.90 1.59 -1.89
C THR A 100 -8.22 2.09 -3.16
N ARG A 101 -6.97 1.69 -3.34
CA ARG A 101 -6.12 2.00 -4.50
C ARG A 101 -5.43 0.72 -4.94
N THR A 102 -5.26 0.53 -6.24
CA THR A 102 -4.93 -0.77 -6.85
C THR A 102 -3.84 -0.66 -7.92
N GLU A 103 -3.03 0.39 -7.86
CA GLU A 103 -1.96 0.62 -8.83
C GLU A 103 -0.92 -0.50 -8.79
N GLY A 104 -0.96 -1.35 -9.82
CA GLY A 104 -0.11 -2.51 -9.91
C GLY A 104 -0.51 -3.67 -9.00
N GLU A 105 -1.68 -3.62 -8.36
CA GLU A 105 -2.28 -4.77 -7.67
C GLU A 105 -2.35 -6.00 -8.60
N LYS A 106 -2.24 -7.20 -8.02
CA LYS A 106 -2.32 -8.47 -8.75
C LYS A 106 -3.24 -9.45 -8.03
N PRO A 107 -3.92 -10.34 -8.76
CA PRO A 107 -4.82 -11.31 -8.14
C PRO A 107 -4.10 -12.21 -7.11
N VAL A 108 -4.88 -12.85 -6.25
CA VAL A 108 -4.43 -13.63 -5.08
C VAL A 108 -3.31 -14.67 -5.34
N TYR A 109 -3.17 -15.19 -6.56
CA TYR A 109 -2.08 -16.12 -6.92
C TYR A 109 -0.70 -15.45 -6.91
N LEU A 110 -0.63 -14.11 -6.98
CA LEU A 110 0.58 -13.31 -6.73
C LEU A 110 0.38 -12.52 -5.43
N THR A 111 0.21 -13.27 -4.35
CA THR A 111 -0.32 -12.82 -3.05
C THR A 111 0.36 -11.56 -2.53
N TRP A 112 1.68 -11.45 -2.63
CA TRP A 112 2.45 -10.29 -2.13
C TRP A 112 2.13 -8.95 -2.83
N ARG A 113 1.30 -8.95 -3.89
CA ARG A 113 0.75 -7.73 -4.53
C ARG A 113 -0.78 -7.67 -4.51
N ASN A 114 -1.44 -8.53 -3.75
CA ASN A 114 -2.89 -8.52 -3.59
C ASN A 114 -3.27 -7.84 -2.28
N ASN A 115 -4.14 -6.83 -2.35
CA ASN A 115 -4.59 -6.06 -1.20
C ASN A 115 -5.98 -6.45 -0.68
N ASP A 116 -6.65 -7.45 -1.30
CA ASP A 116 -7.96 -7.93 -0.85
C ASP A 116 -7.88 -8.83 0.41
N LEU A 117 -6.68 -9.29 0.76
CA LEU A 117 -6.45 -10.13 1.94
C LEU A 117 -6.34 -9.28 3.21
N LEU A 118 -6.78 -9.85 4.33
CA LEU A 118 -6.53 -9.30 5.66
C LEU A 118 -5.14 -9.78 6.12
N TRP A 119 -4.16 -8.88 6.16
CA TRP A 119 -2.75 -9.20 6.31
C TRP A 119 -2.28 -9.34 7.76
N CYS A 120 -3.17 -9.56 8.73
CA CYS A 120 -2.85 -9.85 10.13
C CYS A 120 -2.34 -11.28 10.39
N PHE A 121 -1.53 -11.85 9.49
CA PHE A 121 -0.91 -13.15 9.75
C PHE A 121 0.30 -13.00 10.67
N GLY A 122 0.43 -13.88 11.66
CA GLY A 122 1.54 -13.82 12.61
C GLY A 122 1.37 -12.84 13.77
N THR A 123 0.24 -12.14 13.85
CA THR A 123 -0.15 -11.35 15.03
C THR A 123 -0.99 -12.17 16.01
N SER A 124 -1.17 -11.66 17.24
CA SER A 124 -1.97 -12.29 18.30
C SER A 124 -3.47 -12.40 17.95
N SER A 125 -3.96 -11.51 17.06
CA SER A 125 -5.35 -11.48 16.60
C SER A 125 -5.43 -11.08 15.13
N ARG A 126 -6.33 -11.73 14.40
CA ARG A 126 -6.56 -11.50 12.97
C ARG A 126 -7.53 -10.35 12.65
N ALA A 127 -8.02 -9.64 13.68
CA ALA A 127 -8.89 -8.49 13.48
C ALA A 127 -8.07 -7.30 12.95
N VAL A 128 -8.34 -6.89 11.71
CA VAL A 128 -7.72 -5.70 11.10
C VAL A 128 -8.35 -4.44 11.66
N HIS A 129 -7.53 -3.44 12.02
CA HIS A 129 -7.95 -2.12 12.47
C HIS A 129 -7.78 -1.05 11.38
N CYS A 130 -6.56 -0.94 10.84
CA CYS A 130 -6.12 0.02 9.81
C CYS A 130 -4.82 -0.49 9.16
N SER A 131 -4.33 0.17 8.12
CA SER A 131 -3.07 -0.17 7.44
C SER A 131 -2.10 1.02 7.42
N VAL A 132 -0.80 0.73 7.59
CA VAL A 132 0.30 1.71 7.42
C VAL A 132 0.87 1.64 6.00
N ALA A 133 1.75 2.56 5.64
CA ALA A 133 2.43 2.65 4.35
C ALA A 133 3.93 2.96 4.56
N VAL A 134 4.70 1.93 4.90
CA VAL A 134 6.13 2.00 5.27
C VAL A 134 6.99 1.97 4.02
N VAL A 135 7.93 2.91 3.89
CA VAL A 135 8.91 2.89 2.79
C VAL A 135 9.99 1.84 3.09
N LEU A 136 10.15 0.87 2.20
CA LEU A 136 11.24 -0.13 2.30
C LEU A 136 12.50 0.32 1.56
N GLY A 137 12.36 1.08 0.48
CA GLY A 137 13.49 1.56 -0.32
C GLY A 137 13.09 2.01 -1.72
N VAL A 138 14.07 2.51 -2.47
CA VAL A 138 13.90 2.87 -3.89
C VAL A 138 13.79 1.58 -4.72
N ALA A 139 12.79 1.51 -5.61
CA ALA A 139 12.64 0.41 -6.54
C ALA A 139 13.72 0.50 -7.63
N THR A 140 14.56 -0.54 -7.73
CA THR A 140 15.49 -0.71 -8.85
C THR A 140 14.83 -1.54 -9.93
N LYS A 141 14.97 -1.15 -11.20
CA LYS A 141 14.62 -2.06 -12.32
C LYS A 141 15.52 -3.29 -12.22
N SER A 142 14.90 -4.46 -12.06
CA SER A 142 15.55 -5.76 -12.19
C SER A 142 15.52 -6.24 -13.63
#